data_AF-A0AAV9E9R8-F1
#
_entry.id   AF-A0AAV9E9R8-F1
#
_cell.length_a   1.000
_cell.length_b   1.000
_cell.length_c   1.000
_cell.angle_alpha   90.00
_cell.angle_beta   90.00
_cell.angle_gamma   90.00
#
_symmetry.space_group_name_H-M   'P 1'
#
loop_
_entity.id
_entity.type
_entity.pdbx_description
1 polymer ?
#
loop_
_entity_poly.entity_id
_entity_poly.type
_entity_poly.pdbx_seq_one_letter_code
_entity_poly.pdbx_strand_id
1 'polypeptide(L)'
;MKKTIAMHEESSTRSKVDDKVHDGAIPAYLLDRDTTTRAKVLSNTIKQKRKEKAGKWEVPLPKVRPVAEEEMFRVIRTGKRKKLKCTFNLEIIGVKRNPNGTTYTSLGVITKGTIIEVNVSELGLVTPAGKVVWGKYAQVTINPENDGSINAVLLV
;
A
#
# COMPACT_ATOMS: atom_id res chain seq x y z
N MET A 1 26.36 -18.84 3.84
CA MET A 1 27.47 -19.04 4.79
C MET A 1 28.07 -17.75 5.35
N LYS A 2 28.21 -16.67 4.57
CA LYS A 2 28.74 -15.40 5.13
C LYS A 2 27.92 -14.84 6.30
N LYS A 3 26.58 -14.92 6.22
CA LYS A 3 25.68 -14.47 7.31
C LYS A 3 25.77 -15.33 8.57
N THR A 4 26.01 -16.63 8.43
CA THR A 4 26.12 -17.54 9.58
C THR A 4 27.46 -17.38 10.29
N ILE A 5 28.53 -17.07 9.54
CA ILE A 5 29.85 -16.76 10.10
C ILE A 5 29.82 -15.42 10.83
N ALA A 6 29.28 -14.37 10.21
CA ALA A 6 29.14 -13.05 10.85
C ALA A 6 28.31 -13.10 12.14
N MET A 7 27.19 -13.84 12.13
CA MET A 7 26.35 -14.00 13.32
C MET A 7 27.06 -14.79 14.43
N HIS A 8 27.93 -15.74 14.07
CA HIS A 8 28.73 -16.49 15.03
C HIS A 8 29.85 -15.62 15.64
N GLU A 9 30.54 -14.82 14.81
CA GLU A 9 31.55 -13.84 15.23
C GLU A 9 30.96 -12.74 16.14
N GLU A 10 29.78 -12.22 15.80
CA GLU A 10 29.04 -11.24 16.62
C GLU A 10 28.50 -11.86 17.92
N SER A 11 28.04 -13.12 17.90
CA SER A 11 27.56 -13.80 19.12
C SER A 11 28.67 -14.18 20.09
N SER A 12 29.88 -14.44 19.58
CA SER A 12 31.04 -14.84 20.37
C SER A 12 31.79 -13.63 20.97
N THR A 13 31.67 -12.45 20.36
CA THR A 13 32.23 -11.20 20.88
C THR A 13 31.22 -10.50 21.80
N ARG A 14 31.30 -10.82 23.11
CA ARG A 14 30.46 -10.16 24.11
C ARG A 14 31.01 -8.78 24.44
N SER A 15 30.59 -7.75 23.70
CA SER A 15 30.88 -6.36 24.06
C SER A 15 30.13 -5.98 25.34
N LYS A 16 30.85 -5.53 26.38
CA LYS A 16 30.23 -4.83 27.51
C LYS A 16 29.61 -3.55 26.96
N VAL A 17 28.30 -3.39 27.13
CA VAL A 17 27.63 -2.12 26.82
C VAL A 17 28.10 -1.12 27.87
N ASP A 18 28.71 -0.02 27.44
CA ASP A 18 29.07 1.08 28.33
C ASP A 18 27.76 1.77 28.77
N ASP A 19 27.56 1.95 30.08
CA ASP A 19 26.33 2.49 30.70
C ASP A 19 26.07 3.98 30.38
N LYS A 20 26.87 4.61 29.52
CA LYS A 20 26.62 5.97 29.07
C LYS A 20 25.52 5.98 28.01
N VAL A 21 24.32 6.30 28.48
CA VAL A 21 23.16 6.68 27.66
C VAL A 21 23.63 7.64 26.57
N HIS A 22 23.53 7.22 25.31
CA HIS A 22 23.88 8.07 24.17
C HIS A 22 23.01 9.35 24.20
N ASP A 23 23.62 10.51 23.97
CA ASP A 23 23.04 11.88 24.07
C ASP A 23 21.97 12.22 23.01
N GLY A 24 21.24 11.19 22.56
CA GLY A 24 20.13 11.23 21.61
C GLY A 24 19.12 10.09 21.87
N ALA A 25 19.14 9.51 23.07
CA ALA A 25 18.20 8.47 23.48
C ALA A 25 16.81 9.09 23.69
N ILE A 26 15.95 8.89 22.71
CA ILE A 26 14.56 9.28 22.75
C ILE A 26 13.75 8.15 23.38
N PRO A 27 12.77 8.43 24.27
CA PRO A 27 11.90 7.41 24.83
C PRO A 27 11.22 6.55 23.75
N ALA A 28 10.99 5.26 24.03
CA ALA A 28 10.54 4.27 23.03
C ALA A 28 9.29 4.70 22.23
N TYR A 29 8.39 5.48 22.85
CA TYR A 29 7.17 5.98 22.23
C TYR A 29 7.38 7.18 21.27
N LEU A 30 8.60 7.73 21.19
CA LEU A 30 8.99 8.87 20.37
C LEU A 30 10.02 8.51 19.29
N LEU A 31 10.55 7.28 19.28
CA LEU A 31 11.52 6.81 18.28
C LEU A 31 10.99 6.89 16.83
N ASP A 32 9.67 6.77 16.64
CA ASP A 32 9.01 6.77 15.34
C ASP A 32 8.36 8.13 14.96
N ARG A 33 8.60 9.18 15.75
CA ARG A 33 8.04 10.52 15.51
C ARG A 33 9.15 11.52 15.19
N ASP A 34 9.52 11.61 13.92
CA ASP A 34 10.43 12.64 13.41
C ASP A 34 9.98 14.05 13.82
N THR A 35 10.81 14.76 14.60
CA THR A 35 10.58 16.16 14.96
C THR A 35 10.57 17.05 13.70
N THR A 36 9.43 17.69 13.48
CA THR A 36 9.04 18.49 12.32
C THR A 36 9.92 19.71 12.06
N THR A 37 11.03 19.55 11.33
CA THR A 37 11.71 20.67 10.63
C THR A 37 11.25 20.82 9.17
N ARG A 38 10.42 19.89 8.66
CA ARG A 38 9.86 19.90 7.28
C ARG A 38 8.71 20.88 7.04
N ALA A 39 8.11 21.49 8.07
CA ALA A 39 6.87 22.26 7.92
C ALA A 39 7.00 23.49 6.99
N LYS A 40 8.14 24.20 7.04
CA LYS A 40 8.39 25.37 6.17
C LYS A 40 8.65 24.97 4.72
N VAL A 41 9.35 23.85 4.48
CA VAL A 41 9.57 23.30 3.13
C VAL A 41 8.28 22.72 2.54
N LEU A 42 7.40 22.17 3.39
CA LEU A 42 6.08 21.67 3.01
C LEU A 42 5.12 22.78 2.58
N SER A 43 5.12 23.94 3.24
CA SER A 43 4.25 25.06 2.83
C SER A 43 4.59 25.60 1.44
N ASN A 44 5.88 25.73 1.11
CA ASN A 44 6.30 26.22 -0.19
C ASN A 44 6.03 25.19 -1.31
N THR A 45 6.20 23.91 -1.02
CA THR A 45 5.85 22.83 -1.97
C THR A 45 4.34 22.62 -2.13
N ILE A 46 3.51 22.87 -1.11
CA ILE A 46 2.04 22.87 -1.26
C ILE A 46 1.58 24.04 -2.13
N LYS A 47 2.20 25.23 -2.00
CA LYS A 47 1.90 26.38 -2.86
C LYS A 47 2.27 26.11 -4.33
N GLN A 48 3.42 25.48 -4.59
CA GLN A 48 3.79 25.02 -5.94
C GLN A 48 2.82 23.94 -6.47
N LYS A 49 2.45 22.96 -5.65
CA LYS A 49 1.48 21.91 -6.04
C LYS A 49 0.09 22.43 -6.31
N ARG A 50 -0.39 23.49 -5.62
CA ARG A 50 -1.69 24.13 -5.92
C ARG A 50 -1.65 24.90 -7.24
N LYS A 51 -0.51 25.54 -7.57
CA LYS A 51 -0.29 26.22 -8.85
C LYS A 51 -0.21 25.23 -10.02
N GLU A 52 0.37 24.04 -9.80
CA GLU A 52 0.35 22.93 -10.77
C GLU A 52 -1.01 22.23 -10.90
N LYS A 53 -1.81 22.16 -9.81
CA LYS A 53 -3.14 21.52 -9.81
C LYS A 53 -4.19 22.29 -10.61
N ALA A 54 -4.03 23.60 -10.75
CA ALA A 54 -4.93 24.41 -11.56
C ALA A 54 -4.86 24.09 -13.06
N GLY A 55 -3.77 23.47 -13.53
CA GLY A 55 -3.57 23.06 -14.93
C GLY A 55 -3.65 21.56 -15.20
N LYS A 56 -4.06 20.73 -14.22
CA LYS A 56 -4.07 19.26 -14.37
C LYS A 56 -5.37 18.65 -13.84
N TRP A 57 -6.44 18.85 -14.61
CA TRP A 57 -7.58 17.92 -14.62
C TRP A 57 -7.42 16.88 -15.73
N GLU A 58 -6.22 16.32 -15.86
CA GLU A 58 -5.92 15.24 -16.78
C GLU A 58 -5.64 13.95 -16.01
N VAL A 59 -6.38 12.92 -16.40
CA VAL A 59 -6.35 11.58 -15.84
C VAL A 59 -4.94 10.99 -15.99
N PRO A 60 -4.34 10.38 -14.95
CA PRO A 60 -3.02 9.78 -15.06
C PRO A 60 -3.09 8.47 -15.85
N LEU A 61 -3.11 8.58 -17.17
CA LEU A 61 -2.79 7.51 -18.10
C LEU A 61 -1.74 8.03 -19.08
N PRO A 62 -0.44 7.73 -18.88
CA PRO A 62 0.51 7.90 -19.96
C PRO A 62 0.14 6.91 -21.08
N LYS A 63 0.14 7.40 -22.33
CA LYS A 63 -0.07 6.59 -23.54
C LYS A 63 0.82 5.35 -23.48
N VAL A 64 0.20 4.16 -23.51
CA VAL A 64 0.88 2.87 -23.30
C VAL A 64 1.82 2.60 -24.47
N ARG A 65 3.09 2.31 -24.16
CA ARG A 65 4.06 1.81 -25.14
C ARG A 65 3.78 0.32 -25.39
N PRO A 66 3.78 -0.18 -26.65
CA PRO A 66 3.73 -1.61 -26.88
C PRO A 66 5.01 -2.24 -26.32
N VAL A 67 4.84 -3.19 -25.40
CA VAL A 67 5.93 -3.91 -24.73
C VAL A 67 6.24 -5.17 -25.55
N ALA A 68 7.51 -5.38 -25.90
CA ALA A 68 7.99 -6.55 -26.61
C ALA A 68 8.08 -7.79 -25.69
N GLU A 69 7.89 -8.98 -26.26
CA GLU A 69 7.61 -10.25 -25.56
C GLU A 69 8.72 -10.72 -24.57
N GLU A 70 9.94 -10.17 -24.65
CA GLU A 70 11.04 -10.47 -23.73
C GLU A 70 10.94 -9.79 -22.36
N GLU A 71 10.11 -8.74 -22.18
CA GLU A 71 9.87 -8.13 -20.86
C GLU A 71 8.82 -8.89 -20.02
N MET A 72 8.15 -9.90 -20.59
CA MET A 72 7.11 -10.68 -19.90
C MET A 72 7.66 -11.72 -18.92
N PHE A 73 8.91 -12.15 -19.09
CA PHE A 73 9.50 -13.18 -18.24
C PHE A 73 10.51 -12.59 -17.25
N ARG A 74 9.99 -11.85 -16.27
CA ARG A 74 10.74 -11.57 -15.04
C ARG A 74 10.00 -12.14 -13.84
N VAL A 75 10.69 -12.97 -13.06
CA VAL A 75 10.17 -13.52 -11.79
C VAL A 75 9.91 -12.34 -10.83
N ILE A 76 8.64 -12.00 -10.63
CA ILE A 76 8.20 -10.95 -9.70
C ILE A 76 7.93 -11.59 -8.34
N ARG A 77 8.71 -11.21 -7.32
CA ARG A 77 8.36 -11.45 -5.92
C ARG A 77 7.29 -10.44 -5.50
N THR A 78 6.10 -10.93 -5.13
CA THR A 78 4.98 -10.09 -4.70
C THR A 78 5.18 -9.61 -3.27
N GLY A 79 5.03 -8.30 -3.06
CA GLY A 79 5.01 -7.69 -1.74
C GLY A 79 3.87 -6.68 -1.63
N LYS A 80 2.82 -6.99 -0.85
CA LYS A 80 1.70 -6.08 -0.56
C LYS A 80 2.17 -4.95 0.38
N ARG A 81 1.77 -3.69 0.10
CA ARG A 81 2.31 -2.48 0.76
C ARG A 81 1.53 -2.06 2.01
N LYS A 82 2.21 -2.18 3.16
CA LYS A 82 2.47 -1.21 4.26
C LYS A 82 1.29 -0.44 4.90
N LYS A 83 0.54 -1.11 5.79
CA LYS A 83 0.15 -0.54 7.10
C LYS A 83 -0.20 -1.64 8.10
N LEU A 84 -0.85 -2.70 7.63
CA LEU A 84 -0.92 -4.02 8.27
C LEU A 84 -0.56 -5.05 7.19
N LYS A 85 0.46 -5.89 7.42
CA LYS A 85 0.87 -6.95 6.47
C LYS A 85 -0.06 -8.16 6.60
N CYS A 86 -1.36 -7.94 6.48
CA CYS A 86 -2.38 -8.96 6.70
C CYS A 86 -3.20 -9.11 5.42
N THR A 87 -3.52 -10.34 5.04
CA THR A 87 -4.43 -10.66 3.95
C THR A 87 -5.62 -11.41 4.52
N PHE A 88 -6.82 -11.00 4.15
CA PHE A 88 -8.08 -11.60 4.60
C PHE A 88 -8.89 -12.05 3.39
N ASN A 89 -9.61 -13.15 3.55
CA ASN A 89 -10.58 -13.63 2.56
C ASN A 89 -11.93 -13.03 2.92
N LEU A 90 -12.28 -11.92 2.26
CA LEU A 90 -13.49 -11.16 2.55
C LEU A 90 -14.52 -11.37 1.43
N GLU A 91 -15.80 -11.31 1.79
CA GLU A 91 -16.90 -11.43 0.85
C GLU A 91 -17.05 -10.18 -0.02
N ILE A 92 -17.32 -10.40 -1.31
CA ILE A 92 -17.60 -9.32 -2.27
C ILE A 92 -19.08 -8.95 -2.17
N ILE A 93 -19.37 -7.68 -1.91
CA ILE A 93 -20.73 -7.14 -1.88
C ILE A 93 -21.18 -6.78 -3.29
N GLY A 94 -20.31 -6.16 -4.08
CA GLY A 94 -20.66 -5.78 -5.44
C GLY A 94 -19.51 -5.15 -6.23
N VAL A 95 -19.70 -5.05 -7.54
CA VAL A 95 -18.76 -4.39 -8.46
C VAL A 95 -19.22 -2.95 -8.68
N LYS A 96 -18.38 -1.98 -8.33
CA LYS A 96 -18.73 -0.55 -8.40
C LYS A 96 -18.32 0.10 -9.70
N ARG A 97 -17.13 -0.24 -10.22
CA ARG A 97 -16.59 0.35 -11.45
C ARG A 97 -15.57 -0.55 -12.11
N ASN A 98 -15.80 -0.89 -13.37
CA ASN A 98 -14.82 -1.55 -14.22
C ASN A 98 -14.17 -0.53 -15.17
N PRO A 99 -12.82 -0.49 -15.29
CA PRO A 99 -12.13 0.40 -16.23
C PRO A 99 -12.44 0.12 -17.71
N ASN A 100 -12.87 -1.10 -18.05
CA ASN A 100 -13.20 -1.50 -19.42
C ASN A 100 -14.58 -1.03 -19.90
N GLY A 101 -15.39 -0.41 -19.02
CA GLY A 101 -16.68 0.19 -19.37
C GLY A 101 -17.79 -0.04 -18.35
N THR A 102 -18.88 0.70 -18.52
CA THR A 102 -20.08 0.62 -17.66
C THR A 102 -20.86 -0.68 -17.88
N THR A 103 -20.84 -1.24 -19.09
CA THR A 103 -21.46 -2.53 -19.40
C THR A 103 -20.85 -3.65 -18.56
N TYR A 104 -19.53 -3.72 -18.48
CA TYR A 104 -18.82 -4.71 -17.64
C TYR A 104 -19.07 -4.52 -16.15
N THR A 105 -19.31 -3.28 -15.72
CA THR A 105 -19.71 -2.98 -14.34
C THR A 105 -21.10 -3.55 -14.05
N SER A 106 -22.05 -3.39 -14.98
CA SER A 106 -23.42 -3.87 -14.84
C SER A 106 -23.52 -5.39 -14.90
N LEU A 107 -22.67 -6.05 -15.70
CA LEU A 107 -22.55 -7.50 -15.78
C LEU A 107 -21.76 -8.12 -14.61
N GLY A 108 -21.13 -7.30 -13.76
CA GLY A 108 -20.34 -7.78 -12.63
C GLY A 108 -19.02 -8.45 -13.02
N VAL A 109 -18.48 -8.15 -14.21
CA VAL A 109 -17.21 -8.72 -14.65
C VAL A 109 -16.06 -8.10 -13.87
N ILE A 110 -15.20 -8.95 -13.30
CA ILE A 110 -14.06 -8.54 -12.48
C ILE A 110 -12.79 -8.65 -13.32
N THR A 111 -12.22 -7.51 -13.69
CA THR A 111 -10.91 -7.43 -14.37
C THR A 111 -9.92 -6.66 -13.52
N LYS A 112 -8.63 -6.69 -13.89
CA LYS A 112 -7.61 -5.89 -13.21
C LYS A 112 -7.98 -4.41 -13.24
N GLY A 113 -7.87 -3.77 -12.08
CA GLY A 113 -8.24 -2.37 -11.89
C GLY A 113 -9.72 -2.14 -11.60
N THR A 114 -10.56 -3.19 -11.58
CA THR A 114 -11.96 -3.08 -11.15
C THR A 114 -12.04 -2.65 -9.69
N ILE A 115 -12.93 -1.72 -9.41
CA ILE A 115 -13.27 -1.27 -8.05
C ILE A 115 -14.45 -2.11 -7.57
N ILE A 116 -14.23 -2.83 -6.48
CA ILE A 116 -15.20 -3.69 -5.82
C ILE A 116 -15.52 -3.15 -4.43
N GLU A 117 -16.73 -3.40 -3.97
CA GLU A 117 -17.16 -3.18 -2.59
C GLU A 117 -17.04 -4.50 -1.84
N VAL A 118 -16.32 -4.48 -0.73
CA VAL A 118 -15.94 -5.67 0.04
C VAL A 118 -16.44 -5.51 1.47
N ASN A 119 -16.97 -6.60 2.03
CA ASN A 119 -17.41 -6.62 3.41
C ASN A 119 -16.19 -6.55 4.34
N VAL A 120 -16.16 -5.57 5.24
CA VAL A 120 -15.08 -5.34 6.22
C VAL A 120 -15.56 -5.47 7.66
N SER A 121 -16.73 -6.08 7.89
CA SER A 121 -17.27 -6.31 9.24
C SER A 121 -16.28 -7.03 10.16
N GLU A 122 -15.56 -8.03 9.63
CA GLU A 122 -14.56 -8.81 10.38
C GLU A 122 -13.32 -7.99 10.77
N LEU A 123 -13.06 -6.87 10.09
CA LEU A 123 -11.91 -6.00 10.40
C LEU A 123 -12.18 -5.05 11.57
N GLY A 124 -13.42 -4.96 12.04
CA GLY A 124 -13.78 -4.13 13.20
C GLY A 124 -13.48 -2.64 13.00
N LEU A 125 -13.57 -2.15 11.76
CA LEU A 125 -13.30 -0.74 11.46
C LEU A 125 -14.44 0.14 11.99
N VAL A 126 -14.10 1.14 12.80
CA VAL A 126 -15.06 2.08 13.40
C VAL A 126 -14.66 3.50 13.04
N THR A 127 -15.64 4.32 12.66
CA THR A 127 -15.44 5.75 12.42
C THR A 127 -15.23 6.50 13.75
N PRO A 128 -14.61 7.69 13.77
CA PRO A 128 -14.49 8.48 15.01
C PRO A 128 -15.83 8.78 15.69
N ALA A 129 -16.94 8.71 14.94
CA ALA A 129 -18.30 8.86 15.42
C ALA A 129 -18.90 7.57 16.05
N GLY A 130 -18.13 6.50 16.19
CA GLY A 130 -18.58 5.23 16.77
C GLY A 130 -19.40 4.34 15.83
N LYS A 131 -19.60 4.73 14.57
CA LYS A 131 -20.31 3.89 13.59
C LYS A 131 -19.38 2.80 13.04
N VAL A 132 -19.85 1.55 13.05
CA VAL A 132 -19.16 0.40 12.46
C VAL A 132 -19.21 0.48 10.94
N VAL A 133 -18.05 0.31 10.30
CA VAL A 133 -17.91 0.24 8.85
C VAL A 133 -18.04 -1.21 8.42
N TRP A 134 -19.04 -1.50 7.60
CA TRP A 134 -19.30 -2.85 7.08
C TRP A 134 -18.88 -3.00 5.61
N GLY A 135 -18.76 -1.91 4.85
CA GLY A 135 -18.35 -1.93 3.44
C GLY A 135 -17.18 -0.99 3.17
N LYS A 136 -16.21 -1.45 2.38
CA LYS A 136 -15.11 -0.62 1.89
C LYS A 136 -14.77 -0.92 0.44
N TYR A 137 -14.35 0.10 -0.29
CA TYR A 137 -13.87 -0.09 -1.66
C TYR A 137 -12.47 -0.71 -1.69
N ALA A 138 -12.28 -1.66 -2.59
CA ALA A 138 -11.01 -2.27 -2.91
C ALA A 138 -10.76 -2.23 -4.41
N GLN A 139 -9.50 -2.15 -4.81
CA GLN A 139 -9.09 -2.23 -6.21
C GLN A 139 -8.42 -3.57 -6.49
N VAL A 140 -8.91 -4.27 -7.51
CA VAL A 140 -8.33 -5.53 -7.98
C VAL A 140 -6.96 -5.26 -8.61
N THR A 141 -5.92 -5.92 -8.10
CA THR A 141 -4.53 -5.70 -8.54
C THR A 141 -4.03 -6.70 -9.57
N ILE A 142 -4.68 -7.86 -9.63
CA ILE A 142 -4.27 -9.02 -10.44
C ILE A 142 -5.30 -9.27 -11.55
N ASN A 143 -4.90 -9.99 -12.61
CA ASN A 143 -5.82 -10.51 -13.62
C ASN A 143 -6.43 -11.83 -13.10
N PRO A 144 -7.70 -11.85 -12.67
CA PRO A 144 -8.29 -13.04 -12.07
C PRO A 144 -8.40 -14.22 -13.05
N GLU A 145 -8.43 -13.95 -14.36
CA GLU A 145 -8.46 -14.96 -15.43
C GLU A 145 -7.20 -15.85 -15.45
N ASN A 146 -6.04 -15.34 -15.00
CA ASN A 146 -4.78 -16.07 -15.08
C ASN A 146 -4.46 -16.83 -13.79
N ASP A 147 -4.81 -16.27 -12.63
CA ASP A 147 -4.37 -16.78 -11.32
C ASP A 147 -5.48 -17.57 -10.59
N GLY A 148 -6.72 -17.59 -11.11
CA GLY A 148 -7.86 -18.26 -10.48
C GLY A 148 -8.28 -17.66 -9.12
N SER A 149 -7.71 -16.50 -8.75
CA SER A 149 -7.99 -15.83 -7.48
C SER A 149 -8.11 -14.31 -7.67
N ILE A 150 -9.04 -13.70 -6.95
CA ILE A 150 -9.27 -12.25 -6.98
C ILE A 150 -8.49 -11.61 -5.84
N ASN A 151 -7.34 -11.04 -6.17
CA ASN A 151 -6.52 -10.28 -5.23
C ASN A 151 -6.78 -8.77 -5.37
N ALA A 152 -7.21 -8.13 -4.29
CA ALA A 152 -7.48 -6.70 -4.24
C ALA A 152 -6.77 -5.99 -3.08
N VAL A 153 -6.62 -4.67 -3.21
CA VAL A 153 -6.07 -3.79 -2.19
C VAL A 153 -7.17 -2.83 -1.74
N LEU A 154 -7.44 -2.79 -0.43
CA LEU A 154 -8.39 -1.85 0.17
C LEU A 154 -7.94 -0.41 -0.09
N LEU A 155 -8.86 0.40 -0.60
CA LEU A 155 -8.67 1.84 -0.74
C LEU A 155 -8.86 2.50 0.64
N VAL A 156 -8.06 3.52 0.94
CA VAL A 156 -8.14 4.30 2.18
C VAL A 156 -8.78 5.64 1.90
#